data_AF-A0A0Q8QWX1-F1
#
_entry.id   AF-A0A0Q8QWX1-F1
#
_cell.length_a   1.000
_cell.length_b   1.000
_cell.length_c   1.000
_cell.angle_alpha   90.00
_cell.angle_beta   90.00
_cell.angle_gamma   90.00
#
_symmetry.space_group_name_H-M   'P 1'
#
loop_
_entity.id
_entity.type
_entity.pdbx_description
1 polymer ?
#
loop_
_entity_poly.entity_id
_entity_poly.type
_entity_poly.pdbx_seq_one_letter_code
_entity_poly.pdbx_strand_id
1 'polypeptide(L)'
;MCDYFELGNSSGNDVWLEGRIVEGEFVFNGRLYLKNGKLGTLIDSFPKGPVQEGWTQRRKLDADGYELLDEHGEVIFGYHVDGKICVVDVNLYKANGELAAHGGQGGMVSHVPTKLGRNGIIIG
;
A
#
# COMPACT_ATOMS: atom_id res chain seq x y z
N MET A 1 -11.25 1.23 -13.24
CA MET A 1 -10.66 0.09 -12.53
C MET A 1 -9.17 0.09 -12.85
N CYS A 2 -8.36 0.47 -11.87
CA CYS A 2 -6.91 0.51 -12.00
C CYS A 2 -6.39 -0.93 -12.09
N ASP A 3 -5.74 -1.31 -13.17
CA ASP A 3 -5.17 -2.67 -13.33
C ASP A 3 -3.80 -2.83 -12.67
N TYR A 4 -3.13 -1.70 -12.38
CA TYR A 4 -1.79 -1.65 -11.85
C TYR A 4 -1.51 -0.36 -11.10
N PHE A 5 -0.73 -0.42 -10.03
CA PHE A 5 -0.25 0.74 -9.29
C PHE A 5 1.15 0.47 -8.72
N GLU A 6 1.99 1.49 -8.69
CA GLU A 6 3.33 1.45 -8.07
C GLU A 6 3.61 2.77 -7.33
N LEU A 7 4.13 2.66 -6.11
CA LEU A 7 4.76 3.72 -5.32
C LEU A 7 6.21 3.35 -5.05
N GLY A 8 7.11 4.32 -5.18
CA GLY A 8 8.53 4.13 -4.94
C GLY A 8 9.22 3.34 -6.05
N ASN A 9 10.25 2.58 -5.69
CA ASN A 9 11.07 1.84 -6.65
C ASN A 9 11.50 0.49 -6.09
N SER A 10 11.09 -0.59 -6.75
CA SER A 10 11.42 -1.98 -6.37
C SER A 10 12.93 -2.27 -6.33
N SER A 11 13.72 -1.56 -7.13
CA SER A 11 15.18 -1.70 -7.20
C SER A 11 15.93 -0.80 -6.21
N GLY A 12 15.23 0.14 -5.54
CA GLY A 12 15.81 1.03 -4.54
C GLY A 12 15.97 0.36 -3.18
N ASN A 13 16.52 1.10 -2.20
CA ASN A 13 16.60 0.69 -0.78
C ASN A 13 15.52 1.36 0.08
N ASP A 14 14.69 2.22 -0.51
CA ASP A 14 13.65 2.94 0.20
C ASP A 14 12.30 2.21 0.08
N VAL A 15 11.21 2.91 0.38
CA VAL A 15 9.84 2.43 0.22
C VAL A 15 9.53 1.97 -1.22
N TRP A 16 8.80 0.88 -1.32
CA TRP A 16 8.22 0.37 -2.55
C TRP A 16 6.88 -0.32 -2.26
N LEU A 17 5.87 -0.06 -3.06
CA LEU A 17 4.60 -0.76 -3.02
C LEU A 17 4.08 -0.92 -4.45
N GLU A 18 3.68 -2.12 -4.82
CA GLU A 18 3.10 -2.46 -6.11
C GLU A 18 1.81 -3.23 -5.88
N GLY A 19 0.78 -2.91 -6.67
CA GLY A 19 -0.48 -3.65 -6.72
C GLY A 19 -0.87 -3.94 -8.17
N ARG A 20 -1.35 -5.15 -8.42
CA ARG A 20 -1.80 -5.59 -9.75
C ARG A 20 -2.96 -6.56 -9.65
N ILE A 21 -3.80 -6.62 -10.68
CA ILE A 21 -4.87 -7.62 -10.77
C ILE A 21 -4.27 -8.93 -11.34
N VAL A 22 -4.38 -10.01 -10.57
CA VAL A 22 -4.03 -11.38 -10.97
C VAL A 22 -5.29 -12.24 -10.83
N GLU A 23 -5.74 -12.86 -11.92
CA GLU A 23 -6.92 -13.74 -11.92
C GLU A 23 -8.21 -13.09 -11.35
N GLY A 24 -8.33 -11.77 -11.44
CA GLY A 24 -9.48 -11.01 -10.93
C GLY A 24 -9.34 -10.52 -9.48
N GLU A 25 -8.22 -10.83 -8.82
CA GLU A 25 -7.92 -10.39 -7.45
C GLU A 25 -6.76 -9.39 -7.44
N PHE A 26 -6.80 -8.40 -6.55
CA PHE A 26 -5.64 -7.54 -6.32
C PHE A 26 -4.59 -8.24 -5.47
N VAL A 27 -3.38 -8.29 -6.02
CA VAL A 27 -2.19 -8.84 -5.37
C VAL A 27 -1.19 -7.72 -5.14
N PHE A 28 -0.68 -7.61 -3.91
CA PHE A 28 0.25 -6.56 -3.52
C PHE A 28 1.62 -7.11 -3.14
N ASN A 29 2.67 -6.39 -3.55
CA ASN A 29 4.04 -6.64 -3.15
C ASN A 29 4.67 -5.33 -2.71
N GLY A 30 5.54 -5.34 -1.70
CA GLY A 30 6.13 -4.09 -1.25
C GLY A 30 7.18 -4.24 -0.18
N ARG A 31 7.98 -3.18 -0.04
CA ARG A 31 8.86 -2.90 1.08
C ARG A 31 8.35 -1.62 1.74
N LEU A 32 7.80 -1.75 2.95
CA LEU A 32 7.12 -0.66 3.65
C LEU A 32 7.84 -0.37 4.97
N TYR A 33 7.97 0.91 5.31
CA TYR A 33 8.47 1.31 6.62
C TYR A 33 7.32 1.87 7.45
N LEU A 34 7.31 1.52 8.72
CA LEU A 34 6.49 2.16 9.73
C LEU A 34 7.09 3.52 10.12
N LYS A 35 6.29 4.35 10.79
CA LYS A 35 6.73 5.65 11.33
C LYS A 35 7.99 5.56 12.20
N ASN A 36 8.18 4.43 12.90
CA ASN A 36 9.33 4.17 13.76
C ASN A 36 10.55 3.58 13.00
N GLY A 37 10.51 3.51 11.67
CA GLY A 37 11.58 2.97 10.83
C GLY A 37 11.64 1.44 10.78
N LYS A 38 10.73 0.72 11.47
CA LYS A 38 10.64 -0.74 11.33
C LYS A 38 10.22 -1.10 9.90
N LEU A 39 10.94 -2.06 9.31
CA LEU A 39 10.68 -2.57 7.97
C LEU A 39 9.67 -3.71 7.99
N GLY A 40 8.71 -3.68 7.07
CA GLY A 40 7.88 -4.82 6.68
C GLY A 40 7.99 -5.08 5.18
N THR A 41 7.89 -6.35 4.79
CA THR A 41 7.73 -6.72 3.38
C THR A 41 6.35 -7.31 3.19
N LEU A 42 5.74 -7.00 2.06
CA LEU A 42 4.50 -7.61 1.61
C LEU A 42 4.84 -8.46 0.38
N ILE A 43 4.46 -9.73 0.39
CA ILE A 43 4.58 -10.61 -0.78
C ILE A 43 3.24 -11.31 -0.99
N ASP A 44 2.66 -11.14 -2.17
CA ASP A 44 1.37 -11.68 -2.57
C ASP A 44 0.22 -11.30 -1.60
N SER A 45 0.21 -10.06 -1.11
CA SER A 45 -0.73 -9.54 -0.10
C SER A 45 -0.54 -10.10 1.31
N PHE A 46 0.52 -10.87 1.55
CA PHE A 46 0.89 -11.40 2.87
C PHE A 46 2.11 -10.69 3.45
N PRO A 47 2.07 -10.23 4.71
CA PRO A 47 3.27 -9.79 5.40
C PRO A 47 4.31 -10.92 5.42
N LYS A 48 5.51 -10.63 4.94
CA LYS A 48 6.70 -11.49 5.04
C LYS A 48 7.84 -10.66 5.63
N GLY A 49 8.64 -11.24 6.52
CA GLY A 49 9.78 -10.54 7.10
C GLY A 49 10.13 -10.99 8.51
N PRO A 50 11.27 -10.52 9.06
CA PRO A 50 11.82 -10.97 10.34
C PRO A 50 11.00 -10.50 11.55
N VAL A 51 10.07 -9.57 11.36
CA VAL A 51 9.23 -9.01 12.42
C VAL A 51 7.78 -9.47 12.20
N GLN A 52 7.45 -10.67 12.67
CA GLN A 52 6.05 -11.12 12.76
C GLN A 52 5.26 -10.29 13.78
N GLU A 53 5.97 -9.70 14.76
CA GLU A 53 5.45 -8.85 15.81
C GLU A 53 5.34 -7.39 15.32
N GLY A 54 4.27 -7.06 14.61
CA GLY A 54 3.98 -5.65 14.29
C GLY A 54 3.05 -5.40 13.11
N TRP A 55 2.62 -6.46 12.44
CA TRP A 55 1.72 -6.39 11.29
C TRP A 55 0.49 -7.22 11.59
N THR A 56 -0.62 -6.55 11.92
CA THR A 56 -1.87 -7.24 12.25
C THR A 56 -2.75 -7.22 11.01
N GLN A 57 -2.98 -8.38 10.40
CA GLN A 57 -3.87 -8.47 9.24
C GLN A 57 -5.32 -8.28 9.68
N ARG A 58 -6.07 -7.39 9.02
CA ARG A 58 -7.54 -7.48 8.98
C ARG A 58 -7.94 -7.92 7.58
N ARG A 59 -8.40 -9.17 7.47
CA ARG A 59 -8.70 -9.81 6.20
C ARG A 59 -10.17 -9.60 5.83
N LYS A 60 -10.43 -8.79 4.82
CA LYS A 60 -11.16 -9.26 3.66
C LYS A 60 -10.17 -9.22 2.51
N LEU A 61 -9.88 -10.38 1.92
CA LEU A 61 -9.24 -10.47 0.60
C LEU A 61 -10.41 -10.78 -0.31
N ASP A 62 -11.21 -9.77 -0.61
CA ASP A 62 -12.23 -9.86 -1.64
C ASP A 62 -11.96 -8.75 -2.65
N ALA A 63 -12.69 -8.75 -3.76
CA ALA A 63 -12.54 -7.74 -4.80
C ALA A 63 -12.83 -6.31 -4.30
N ASP A 64 -13.41 -6.17 -3.10
CA ASP A 64 -13.94 -4.94 -2.57
C ASP A 64 -13.02 -4.29 -1.51
N GLY A 65 -11.96 -4.97 -1.04
CA GLY A 65 -10.93 -4.31 -0.25
C GLY A 65 -9.85 -5.18 0.40
N TYR A 66 -8.92 -4.50 1.07
CA TYR A 66 -7.80 -5.04 1.85
C TYR A 66 -7.26 -3.97 2.80
N GLU A 67 -6.84 -4.35 4.00
CA GLU A 67 -6.16 -3.46 4.94
C GLU A 67 -4.95 -4.16 5.60
N LEU A 68 -3.86 -3.41 5.70
CA LEU A 68 -2.64 -3.74 6.41
C LEU A 68 -2.49 -2.75 7.57
N LEU A 69 -2.54 -3.28 8.79
CA LEU A 69 -2.49 -2.49 10.01
C LEU A 69 -1.14 -2.64 10.72
N ASP A 70 -0.73 -1.60 11.44
CA ASP A 70 0.42 -1.65 12.35
C ASP A 70 0.08 -2.37 13.68
N GLU A 71 1.03 -2.34 14.62
CA GLU A 71 0.89 -2.90 15.96
C GLU A 71 -0.17 -2.19 16.83
N HIS A 72 -0.57 -0.97 16.45
CA HIS A 72 -1.57 -0.15 17.14
C HIS A 72 -2.95 -0.19 16.46
N GLY A 73 -3.07 -0.85 15.31
CA GLY A 73 -4.31 -0.93 14.53
C GLY A 73 -4.49 0.21 13.52
N GLU A 74 -3.46 1.01 13.27
CA GLU A 74 -3.49 2.09 12.28
C GLU A 74 -3.30 1.53 10.87
N VAL A 75 -4.07 2.03 9.89
CA VAL A 75 -3.95 1.62 8.49
C VAL A 75 -2.65 2.16 7.91
N ILE A 76 -1.75 1.24 7.57
CA ILE A 76 -0.48 1.51 6.87
C ILE A 76 -0.73 1.56 5.37
N PHE A 77 -1.51 0.59 4.90
CA PHE A 77 -1.90 0.46 3.51
C PHE A 77 -3.21 -0.28 3.44
N GLY A 78 -4.11 0.17 2.59
CA GLY A 78 -5.31 -0.54 2.23
C GLY A 78 -5.83 -0.06 0.90
N TYR A 79 -6.75 -0.82 0.36
CA TYR A 79 -7.62 -0.34 -0.71
C TYR A 79 -9.05 -0.78 -0.43
N HIS A 80 -10.00 -0.02 -0.96
CA HIS A 80 -11.39 -0.43 -1.01
C HIS A 80 -12.03 0.03 -2.31
N VAL A 81 -13.08 -0.67 -2.73
CA VAL A 81 -13.85 -0.29 -3.92
C VAL A 81 -15.12 0.42 -3.49
N ASP A 82 -15.22 1.72 -3.81
CA ASP A 82 -16.44 2.49 -3.68
C ASP A 82 -17.11 2.64 -5.06
N GLY A 83 -18.07 1.77 -5.33
CA GLY A 83 -18.76 1.69 -6.62
C GLY A 83 -17.83 1.25 -7.76
N LYS A 84 -17.31 2.21 -8.54
CA LYS A 84 -16.36 1.95 -9.66
C LYS A 84 -14.97 2.56 -9.41
N ILE A 85 -14.78 3.16 -8.24
CA ILE A 85 -13.56 3.86 -7.86
C ILE A 85 -12.80 2.96 -6.90
N CYS A 86 -11.52 2.74 -7.19
CA CYS A 86 -10.60 2.12 -6.24
C CYS A 86 -10.00 3.24 -5.41
N VAL A 87 -10.24 3.21 -4.10
CA VAL A 87 -9.69 4.13 -3.13
C VAL A 87 -8.54 3.43 -2.45
N VAL A 88 -7.38 4.09 -2.42
CA VAL A 88 -6.17 3.56 -1.79
C VAL A 88 -5.85 4.42 -0.57
N ASP A 89 -5.88 3.79 0.59
CA ASP A 89 -5.49 4.39 1.85
C ASP A 89 -4.05 4.01 2.15
N VAL A 90 -3.16 5.00 2.26
CA VAL A 90 -1.75 4.77 2.56
C VAL A 90 -1.32 5.66 3.71
N ASN A 91 -0.41 5.18 4.53
CA ASN A 91 0.40 5.94 5.48
C ASN A 91 1.79 5.31 5.48
N LEU A 92 2.51 5.52 4.38
CA LEU A 92 3.80 4.92 4.14
C LEU A 92 4.92 5.88 4.52
N TYR A 93 5.98 5.32 5.08
CA TYR A 93 7.18 6.05 5.44
C TYR A 93 8.37 5.54 4.63
N LYS A 94 9.36 6.42 4.49
CA LYS A 94 10.69 6.09 4.01
C LYS A 94 11.51 5.46 5.13
N ALA A 95 12.66 4.88 4.79
CA ALA A 95 13.57 4.30 5.78
C ALA A 95 14.06 5.29 6.87
N ASN A 96 14.07 6.59 6.55
CA ASN A 96 14.46 7.67 7.46
C ASN A 96 13.31 8.21 8.33
N GLY A 97 12.09 7.65 8.21
CA GLY A 97 10.91 8.10 8.95
C GLY A 97 10.15 9.29 8.34
N GLU A 98 10.57 9.80 7.18
CA GLU A 98 9.78 10.79 6.42
C GLU A 98 8.56 10.14 5.76
N LEU A 99 7.48 10.90 5.58
CA LEU A 99 6.31 10.44 4.84
C LEU A 99 6.66 10.20 3.37
N ALA A 100 6.37 8.98 2.90
CA ALA A 100 6.47 8.59 1.51
C ALA A 100 5.17 8.84 0.75
N ALA A 101 4.05 8.47 1.35
CA ALA A 101 2.72 8.71 0.81
C ALA A 101 1.70 8.66 1.94
N HIS A 102 0.65 9.48 1.85
CA HIS A 102 -0.46 9.44 2.78
C HIS A 102 -1.81 9.63 2.08
N GLY A 103 -2.87 9.04 2.63
CA GLY A 103 -4.26 9.27 2.24
C GLY A 103 -4.78 10.60 2.80
N GLY A 104 -5.78 11.18 2.13
CA GLY A 104 -6.44 12.41 2.55
C GLY A 104 -7.79 12.62 1.87
N GLN A 105 -8.53 13.65 2.30
CA GLN A 105 -9.75 14.05 1.61
C GLN A 105 -9.40 14.53 0.21
N GLY A 106 -9.81 13.76 -0.80
CA GLY A 106 -9.52 14.05 -2.20
C GLY A 106 -8.54 13.09 -2.85
N GLY A 107 -7.89 12.16 -2.12
CA GLY A 107 -7.04 11.13 -2.71
C GLY A 107 -5.73 10.92 -1.98
N MET A 108 -4.77 10.28 -2.66
CA MET A 108 -3.45 9.98 -2.12
C MET A 108 -2.46 11.08 -2.53
N VAL A 109 -1.72 11.59 -1.55
CA VAL A 109 -0.56 12.45 -1.77
C VAL A 109 0.70 11.60 -1.72
N SER A 110 1.54 11.70 -2.74
CA SER A 110 2.80 10.93 -2.85
C SER A 110 4.02 11.85 -2.92
N HIS A 111 5.04 11.51 -2.14
CA HIS A 111 6.36 12.16 -2.10
C HIS A 111 7.46 11.27 -2.70
N VAL A 112 7.06 10.22 -3.42
CA VAL A 112 7.93 9.25 -4.10
C VAL A 112 7.48 9.06 -5.55
N PRO A 113 8.34 8.52 -6.43
CA PRO A 113 7.93 8.16 -7.78
C PRO A 113 6.66 7.30 -7.75
N THR A 114 5.69 7.63 -8.61
CA THR A 114 4.38 6.96 -8.62
C THR A 114 4.01 6.62 -10.05
N LYS A 115 3.50 5.41 -10.27
CA LYS A 115 2.96 4.98 -11.56
C LYS A 115 1.56 4.40 -11.37
N LEU A 116 0.68 4.71 -12.31
CA LEU A 116 -0.64 4.13 -12.38
C LEU A 116 -0.84 3.49 -13.75
N GLY A 117 -1.47 2.32 -13.74
CA GLY A 117 -1.94 1.62 -14.92
C GLY A 117 -3.17 2.28 -15.54
N ARG A 118 -3.81 1.57 -16.47
CA ARG A 118 -4.96 2.09 -17.20
C ARG A 118 -6.14 2.28 -16.24
N ASN A 119 -6.88 3.38 -16.42
CA ASN A 119 -8.06 3.75 -15.62
C ASN A 119 -7.82 4.04 -14.13
N GLY A 120 -6.61 4.46 -13.75
CA GLY A 120 -6.36 5.13 -12.47
C GLY A 120 -6.63 6.64 -12.56
N ILE A 121 -7.27 7.22 -11.55
CA ILE A 121 -7.41 8.68 -11.41
C ILE A 121 -6.77 9.05 -10.07
N ILE A 122 -5.73 9.91 -10.10
CA ILE A 122 -5.26 10.61 -8.90
C ILE A 122 -6.06 11.90 -8.83
N ILE A 123 -6.86 12.04 -7.80
CA ILE A 123 -7.41 13.34 -7.41
C ILE A 123 -6.46 13.85 -6.31
N GLY A 124 -6.06 15.11 -6.43
CA GLY A 124 -5.15 15.80 -5.50
C GLY A 124 -5.77 17.06 -4.97
#